data_AF-A0A935A3L3-F1
#
_entry.id   AF-A0A935A3L3-F1
#
_cell.length_a   1.000
_cell.length_b   1.000
_cell.length_c   1.000
_cell.angle_alpha   90.00
_cell.angle_beta   90.00
_cell.angle_gamma   90.00
#
_symmetry.space_group_name_H-M   'P 1'
#
loop_
_entity.id
_entity.type
_entity.pdbx_description
1 polymer ?
#
loop_
_entity_poly.entity_id
_entity_poly.type
_entity_poly.pdbx_seq_one_letter_code
_entity_poly.pdbx_strand_id
1 'polypeptide(L)'
;MDDLELLKKYEPVLRFAKSERFYPMAVEPYLEKCMLFPSGPLGVAELFGHFNEPLIGRIGVLKSHEYFLRFVNKPLYDFDAWVWWGGGSALGLLAGWFTLGLVGIEVVLAASLAAALTLFMLASPLRLRIIPAILVVTLFLGLGIAPVWFFFRPMPGISIAVEYLILLPVYLVLLFYFLMRILKYMIEHILPEGPGLVMDMFSQATERIAREAAEMYAAIIRKHRQPVYYGRVLHEIDADGAAWTILQYHYFYAFNDWRLAANGFNHHEGDWEMTAVYLRNDAPHVVLLSQHGAGNLEKWEDTIKAKDADGNETTHPVIYAALGSHANYSKPDVIRSPAMYNPGRLQRLLFWFDGLIHYLFLLFNPNQKARHIALEEMRANPIRLLEEHALDDLRDDTDHYVIRLPMEIATGDGLRVGFQGKNSLEPMLKSANYLKRVMSERRISLPTVREWQPVLLNSEPGWVQYKGLWGVKSVLGEESGPPGPKWEKPKSRQAGIRQRVRWGSPLDWLAKLEKNEH
;
A
#
# COMPACT_ATOMS: atom_id res chain seq x y z
N MET A 1 2.84 -38.60 -14.26
CA MET A 1 2.15 -37.33 -13.99
C MET A 1 3.05 -36.25 -14.55
N ASP A 2 2.54 -35.45 -15.48
CA ASP A 2 3.27 -34.29 -16.01
C ASP A 2 3.37 -33.18 -14.94
N ASP A 3 4.33 -32.26 -15.08
CA ASP A 3 4.55 -31.14 -14.16
C ASP A 3 3.26 -30.33 -13.94
N LEU A 4 2.49 -30.09 -15.00
CA LEU A 4 1.23 -29.37 -14.92
C LEU A 4 0.14 -30.15 -14.17
N GLU A 5 0.11 -31.48 -14.31
CA GLU A 5 -0.82 -32.33 -13.55
C GLU A 5 -0.43 -32.35 -12.07
N LEU A 6 0.86 -32.34 -11.76
CA LEU A 6 1.36 -32.31 -10.39
C LEU A 6 1.05 -30.98 -9.71
N LEU A 7 1.24 -29.86 -10.42
CA LEU A 7 0.81 -28.53 -9.96
C LEU A 7 -0.70 -28.49 -9.70
N LYS A 8 -1.52 -28.98 -10.62
CA LYS A 8 -2.97 -29.03 -10.43
C LYS A 8 -3.38 -29.89 -9.24
N LYS A 9 -2.68 -31.00 -8.98
CA LYS A 9 -2.98 -31.87 -7.83
C LYS A 9 -2.85 -31.15 -6.49
N TYR A 10 -1.84 -30.29 -6.34
CA TYR A 10 -1.57 -29.58 -5.09
C TYR A 10 -1.88 -28.07 -5.19
N GLU A 11 -2.68 -27.65 -6.17
CA GLU A 11 -2.89 -26.23 -6.41
C GLU A 11 -3.63 -25.58 -5.22
N PRO A 12 -3.18 -24.42 -4.75
CA PRO A 12 -3.75 -23.75 -3.60
C PRO A 12 -5.11 -23.14 -3.93
N VAL A 13 -5.97 -23.09 -2.91
CA VAL A 13 -7.19 -22.31 -2.90
C VAL A 13 -6.90 -20.99 -2.21
N LEU A 14 -7.10 -19.86 -2.89
CA LEU A 14 -6.98 -18.54 -2.27
C LEU A 14 -8.32 -18.02 -1.77
N ARG A 15 -8.32 -17.51 -0.54
CA ARG A 15 -9.44 -16.86 0.15
C ARG A 15 -9.11 -15.39 0.32
N PHE A 16 -9.94 -14.51 -0.24
CA PHE A 16 -9.78 -13.06 -0.16
C PHE A 16 -10.77 -12.45 0.82
N ALA A 17 -10.49 -11.25 1.31
CA ALA A 17 -11.46 -10.46 2.06
C ALA A 17 -12.55 -9.91 1.12
N LYS A 18 -13.75 -9.65 1.66
CA LYS A 18 -14.90 -9.15 0.88
C LYS A 18 -14.64 -7.83 0.13
N SER A 19 -13.76 -6.99 0.67
CA SER A 19 -13.40 -5.68 0.12
C SER A 19 -12.16 -5.69 -0.77
N GLU A 20 -11.65 -6.86 -1.16
CA GLU A 20 -10.52 -6.99 -2.09
C GLU A 20 -10.88 -6.46 -3.48
N ARG A 21 -9.95 -5.73 -4.10
CA ARG A 21 -10.10 -5.14 -5.44
C ARG A 21 -9.28 -5.85 -6.49
N PHE A 22 -8.13 -6.40 -6.10
CA PHE A 22 -7.16 -6.97 -7.02
C PHE A 22 -7.05 -8.48 -6.76
N TYR A 23 -7.24 -9.26 -7.82
CA TYR A 23 -7.06 -10.72 -7.79
C TYR A 23 -5.95 -11.12 -8.77
N PRO A 24 -5.34 -12.30 -8.57
CA PRO A 24 -4.24 -12.77 -9.41
C PRO A 24 -4.61 -12.73 -10.89
N MET A 25 -3.68 -12.25 -11.70
CA MET A 25 -3.88 -12.08 -13.13
C MET A 25 -2.67 -12.47 -13.97
N ALA A 26 -2.93 -12.73 -15.25
CA ALA A 26 -1.88 -12.89 -16.25
C ALA A 26 -1.03 -11.61 -16.36
N VAL A 27 0.28 -11.78 -16.50
CA VAL A 27 1.28 -10.74 -16.72
C VAL A 27 1.09 -10.05 -18.07
N GLU A 28 0.71 -10.80 -19.10
CA GLU A 28 0.71 -10.32 -20.47
C GLU A 28 -0.24 -9.13 -20.69
N PRO A 29 -1.52 -9.16 -20.24
CA PRO A 29 -2.41 -8.01 -20.32
C PRO A 29 -1.95 -6.80 -19.49
N TYR A 30 -1.18 -7.01 -18.42
CA TYR A 30 -0.58 -5.93 -17.66
C TYR A 30 0.53 -5.25 -18.47
N LEU A 31 1.44 -6.03 -19.05
CA LEU A 31 2.52 -5.52 -19.89
C LEU A 31 2.02 -4.80 -21.14
N GLU A 32 0.91 -5.23 -21.75
CA GLU A 32 0.27 -4.53 -22.87
C GLU A 32 -0.19 -3.11 -22.51
N LYS A 33 -0.45 -2.84 -21.24
CA LYS A 33 -0.84 -1.52 -20.74
C LYS A 33 0.34 -0.72 -20.20
N CYS A 34 1.45 -1.37 -19.91
CA CYS A 34 2.61 -0.72 -19.31
C CYS A 34 3.43 0.07 -20.33
N MET A 35 4.02 1.16 -19.83
CA MET A 35 5.16 1.82 -20.46
C MET A 35 6.41 1.53 -19.65
N LEU A 36 7.56 1.53 -20.32
CA LEU A 36 8.87 1.27 -19.72
C LEU A 36 9.62 2.59 -19.61
N PHE A 37 10.13 2.88 -18.41
CA PHE A 37 10.90 4.09 -18.14
C PHE A 37 12.28 3.75 -17.58
N PRO A 38 13.34 4.43 -18.05
CA PRO A 38 14.66 4.28 -17.46
C PRO A 38 14.71 5.00 -16.10
N SER A 39 15.46 4.43 -15.16
CA SER A 39 15.68 4.96 -13.81
C SER A 39 17.13 5.33 -13.51
N GLY A 40 18.01 5.18 -14.52
CA GLY A 40 19.43 5.46 -14.45
C GLY A 40 20.09 5.46 -15.85
N PRO A 41 21.36 5.87 -15.93
CA PRO A 41 22.06 6.12 -17.19
C PRO A 41 22.25 4.86 -18.04
N LEU A 42 22.44 3.68 -17.44
CA LEU A 42 22.57 2.42 -18.17
C LEU A 42 21.25 2.04 -18.83
N GLY A 43 20.14 2.26 -18.12
CA GLY A 43 18.80 2.05 -18.68
C GLY A 43 18.50 3.02 -19.83
N VAL A 44 18.94 4.28 -19.74
CA VAL A 44 18.79 5.25 -20.85
C VAL A 44 19.57 4.78 -22.07
N ALA A 45 20.83 4.38 -21.92
CA ALA A 45 21.68 3.96 -23.04
C ALA A 45 21.13 2.71 -23.75
N GLU A 46 20.66 1.72 -23.00
CA GLU A 46 20.12 0.48 -23.56
C GLU A 46 18.75 0.68 -24.22
N LEU A 47 17.92 1.61 -23.74
CA LEU A 47 16.61 1.91 -24.35
C LEU A 47 16.75 2.38 -25.81
N PHE A 48 17.87 3.04 -26.17
CA PHE A 48 18.15 3.43 -27.56
C PHE A 48 18.24 2.27 -28.54
N GLY A 49 18.61 1.07 -28.09
CA GLY A 49 18.74 -0.12 -28.94
C GLY A 49 17.42 -0.84 -29.26
N HIS A 50 16.34 -0.56 -28.51
CA HIS A 50 15.10 -1.38 -28.54
C HIS A 50 13.81 -0.57 -28.69
N PHE A 51 13.87 0.62 -29.33
CA PHE A 51 12.72 1.51 -29.44
C PHE A 51 11.55 0.96 -30.30
N ASN A 52 11.84 0.08 -31.28
CA ASN A 52 10.85 -0.36 -32.27
C ASN A 52 10.11 -1.66 -31.89
N GLU A 53 10.43 -2.28 -30.76
CA GLU A 53 9.81 -3.54 -30.34
C GLU A 53 8.69 -3.30 -29.31
N PRO A 54 7.56 -4.04 -29.38
CA PRO A 54 6.55 -4.04 -28.33
C PRO A 54 7.17 -4.43 -26.98
N LEU A 55 6.67 -3.83 -25.88
CA LEU A 55 7.23 -4.05 -24.54
C LEU A 55 7.35 -5.54 -24.19
N ILE A 56 6.33 -6.33 -24.48
CA ILE A 56 6.30 -7.77 -24.18
C ILE A 56 7.42 -8.56 -24.86
N GLY A 57 7.85 -8.15 -26.06
CA GLY A 57 8.94 -8.81 -26.80
C GLY A 57 10.31 -8.39 -26.26
N ARG A 58 10.50 -7.10 -26.00
CA ARG A 58 11.80 -6.57 -25.57
C ARG A 58 12.11 -6.76 -24.09
N ILE A 59 11.11 -6.86 -23.22
CA ILE A 59 11.30 -6.82 -21.76
C ILE A 59 12.24 -7.92 -21.25
N GLY A 60 12.25 -9.09 -21.91
CA GLY A 60 13.13 -10.20 -21.56
C GLY A 60 14.56 -10.09 -22.08
N VAL A 61 14.82 -9.18 -23.02
CA VAL A 61 16.16 -8.95 -23.59
C VAL A 61 16.92 -7.87 -22.83
N LEU A 62 16.21 -7.03 -22.07
CA LEU A 62 16.79 -5.97 -21.25
C LEU A 62 17.77 -6.55 -20.20
N LYS A 63 19.03 -6.12 -20.27
CA LYS A 63 20.09 -6.56 -19.38
C LYS A 63 20.20 -5.67 -18.15
N SER A 64 19.91 -4.38 -18.29
CA SER A 64 19.97 -3.42 -17.19
C SER A 64 18.82 -3.63 -16.20
N HIS A 65 19.11 -3.32 -14.94
CA HIS A 65 18.11 -3.27 -13.89
C HIS A 65 17.56 -1.86 -13.65
N GLU A 66 18.08 -0.87 -14.38
CA GLU A 66 17.71 0.53 -14.20
C GLU A 66 16.43 0.88 -14.97
N TYR A 67 15.38 0.08 -14.80
CA TYR A 67 14.07 0.34 -15.38
C TYR A 67 12.96 0.19 -14.36
N PHE A 68 11.85 0.86 -14.63
CA PHE A 68 10.57 0.60 -14.00
C PHE A 68 9.45 0.57 -15.03
N LEU A 69 8.45 -0.26 -14.76
CA LEU A 69 7.19 -0.26 -15.51
C LEU A 69 6.24 0.76 -14.89
N ARG A 70 5.46 1.44 -15.73
CA ARG A 70 4.33 2.26 -15.29
C ARG A 70 3.05 1.70 -15.90
N PHE A 71 2.10 1.31 -15.07
CA PHE A 71 0.82 0.75 -15.50
C PHE A 71 -0.19 1.86 -15.81
N VAL A 72 -0.30 2.88 -14.95
CA VAL A 72 -1.18 4.03 -15.18
C VAL A 72 -0.44 5.12 -15.94
N ASN A 73 -0.73 5.25 -17.24
CA ASN A 73 0.01 6.10 -18.19
C ASN A 73 -0.71 7.38 -18.61
N LYS A 74 -1.70 7.86 -17.82
CA LYS A 74 -2.43 9.08 -18.17
C LYS A 74 -1.52 10.31 -17.95
N PRO A 75 -1.34 11.18 -18.97
CA PRO A 75 -0.48 12.34 -18.87
C PRO A 75 -1.01 13.36 -17.85
N LEU A 76 -0.11 14.14 -17.23
CA LEU A 76 -0.40 15.25 -16.30
C LEU A 76 -0.95 14.87 -14.91
N TYR A 77 -0.85 13.60 -14.50
CA TYR A 77 -1.29 13.20 -13.15
C TYR A 77 -0.17 13.16 -12.10
N ASP A 78 1.11 13.12 -12.50
CA ASP A 78 2.27 13.10 -11.58
C ASP A 78 3.50 13.86 -12.12
N PHE A 79 4.65 13.19 -12.27
CA PHE A 79 5.94 13.78 -12.67
C PHE A 79 5.86 14.63 -13.93
N ASP A 80 5.02 14.22 -14.89
CA ASP A 80 4.85 14.94 -16.16
C ASP A 80 4.32 16.36 -15.93
N ALA A 81 3.39 16.55 -14.98
CA ALA A 81 2.87 17.87 -14.64
C ALA A 81 3.96 18.78 -14.05
N TRP A 82 4.88 18.21 -13.26
CA TRP A 82 6.02 18.94 -12.69
C TRP A 82 7.05 19.37 -13.73
N VAL A 83 7.31 18.53 -14.74
CA VAL A 83 8.20 18.88 -15.86
C VAL A 83 7.62 20.05 -16.66
N TRP A 84 6.32 19.98 -17.01
CA TRP A 84 5.66 21.06 -17.73
C TRP A 84 5.56 22.35 -16.91
N TRP A 85 5.30 22.23 -15.61
CA TRP A 85 5.35 23.36 -14.69
C TRP A 85 6.74 24.00 -14.67
N GLY A 86 7.80 23.20 -14.48
CA GLY A 86 9.18 23.71 -14.44
C GLY A 86 9.59 24.40 -15.74
N GLY A 87 9.31 23.79 -16.89
CA GLY A 87 9.59 24.38 -18.19
C GLY A 87 8.78 25.66 -18.45
N GLY A 88 7.48 25.64 -18.13
CA GLY A 88 6.59 26.79 -18.26
C GLY A 88 7.00 27.96 -17.36
N SER A 89 7.40 27.68 -16.12
CA SER A 89 7.87 28.68 -15.17
C SER A 89 9.20 29.31 -15.59
N ALA A 90 10.13 28.53 -16.13
CA ALA A 90 11.39 29.07 -16.67
C ALA A 90 11.14 30.01 -17.87
N LEU A 91 10.29 29.61 -18.82
CA LEU A 91 9.89 30.46 -19.95
C LEU A 91 9.14 31.71 -19.48
N GLY A 92 8.23 31.55 -18.51
CA GLY A 92 7.50 32.65 -17.89
C GLY A 92 8.42 33.66 -17.23
N LEU A 93 9.46 33.22 -16.51
CA LEU A 93 10.42 34.10 -15.85
C LEU A 93 11.19 34.94 -16.86
N LEU A 94 11.62 34.34 -17.97
CA LEU A 94 12.27 35.05 -19.07
C LEU A 94 11.35 36.09 -19.71
N ALA A 95 10.09 35.72 -19.99
CA ALA A 95 9.11 36.64 -20.58
C ALA A 95 8.70 37.76 -19.62
N GLY A 96 8.50 37.45 -18.34
CA GLY A 96 8.16 38.41 -17.29
C GLY A 96 9.28 39.42 -17.06
N TRP A 97 10.52 38.96 -17.00
CA TRP A 97 11.68 39.85 -16.94
C TRP A 97 11.76 40.77 -18.17
N PHE A 98 11.60 40.20 -19.37
CA PHE A 98 11.67 40.95 -20.62
C PHE A 98 10.59 42.04 -20.73
N THR A 99 9.39 41.80 -20.18
CA THR A 99 8.25 42.72 -20.31
C THR A 99 8.14 43.75 -19.19
N LEU A 100 8.43 43.36 -17.95
CA LEU A 100 8.13 44.16 -16.75
C LEU A 100 9.30 44.25 -15.76
N GLY A 101 10.51 43.83 -16.13
CA GLY A 101 11.66 43.88 -15.24
C GLY A 101 11.49 42.99 -14.00
N LEU A 102 11.93 43.48 -12.83
CA LEU A 102 11.83 42.75 -11.56
C LEU A 102 10.39 42.48 -11.12
N VAL A 103 9.46 43.40 -11.38
CA VAL A 103 8.03 43.23 -11.05
C VAL A 103 7.43 42.06 -11.85
N GLY A 104 7.84 41.91 -13.11
CA GLY A 104 7.44 40.76 -13.93
C GLY A 104 7.92 39.43 -13.36
N ILE A 105 9.14 39.40 -12.81
CA ILE A 105 9.66 38.22 -12.12
C ILE A 105 8.82 37.89 -10.88
N GLU A 106 8.50 38.87 -10.03
CA GLU A 106 7.69 38.67 -8.83
C GLU A 106 6.28 38.12 -9.15
N VAL A 107 5.60 38.69 -10.14
CA VAL A 107 4.28 38.25 -10.59
C VAL A 107 4.34 36.81 -11.11
N VAL A 108 5.34 36.49 -11.93
CA VAL A 108 5.51 35.13 -12.47
C VAL A 108 5.86 34.14 -11.35
N LEU A 109 6.70 34.51 -10.39
CA LEU A 109 7.01 33.65 -9.24
C LEU A 109 5.75 33.35 -8.42
N ALA A 110 4.94 34.36 -8.12
CA ALA A 110 3.69 34.18 -7.38
C ALA A 110 2.71 33.28 -8.15
N ALA A 111 2.52 33.53 -9.45
CA ALA A 111 1.66 32.72 -10.31
C ALA A 111 2.18 31.27 -10.44
N SER A 112 3.49 31.10 -10.59
CA SER A 112 4.16 29.80 -10.66
C SER A 112 3.97 29.01 -9.36
N LEU A 113 4.13 29.65 -8.19
CA LEU A 113 3.90 29.00 -6.90
C LEU A 113 2.43 28.60 -6.71
N ALA A 114 1.49 29.46 -7.10
CA ALA A 114 0.06 29.14 -7.05
C ALA A 114 -0.30 27.97 -7.98
N ALA A 115 0.26 27.94 -9.20
CA ALA A 115 0.10 26.84 -10.12
C ALA A 115 0.73 25.54 -9.57
N ALA A 116 1.92 25.62 -8.97
CA ALA A 116 2.60 24.49 -8.34
C ALA A 116 1.75 23.87 -7.24
N LEU A 117 1.22 24.70 -6.34
CA LEU A 117 0.35 24.27 -5.25
C LEU A 117 -0.93 23.62 -5.79
N THR A 118 -1.53 24.20 -6.83
CA THR A 118 -2.73 23.67 -7.48
C THR A 118 -2.46 22.30 -8.11
N LEU A 119 -1.38 22.17 -8.89
CA LEU A 119 -0.97 20.88 -9.48
C LEU A 119 -0.67 19.85 -8.40
N PHE A 120 0.01 20.24 -7.32
CA PHE A 120 0.31 19.37 -6.19
C PHE A 120 -0.95 18.84 -5.51
N MET A 121 -1.96 19.69 -5.31
CA MET A 121 -3.27 19.29 -4.75
C MET A 121 -4.06 18.40 -5.71
N LEU A 122 -4.07 18.69 -7.01
CA LEU A 122 -4.83 17.94 -8.01
C LEU A 122 -4.23 16.56 -8.34
N ALA A 123 -2.96 16.32 -7.98
CA ALA A 123 -2.31 15.01 -8.16
C ALA A 123 -3.01 13.90 -7.34
N SER A 124 -3.64 14.24 -6.21
CA SER A 124 -4.27 13.25 -5.33
C SER A 124 -5.54 13.77 -4.66
N PRO A 125 -6.65 13.00 -4.68
CA PRO A 125 -7.88 13.34 -3.95
C PRO A 125 -7.66 13.62 -2.46
N LEU A 126 -6.69 12.93 -1.85
CA LEU A 126 -6.31 13.12 -0.45
C LEU A 126 -5.73 14.52 -0.22
N ARG A 127 -4.81 14.95 -1.08
CA ARG A 127 -4.20 16.28 -1.03
C ARG A 127 -5.23 17.39 -1.25
N LEU A 128 -6.14 17.21 -2.21
CA LEU A 128 -7.20 18.16 -2.53
C LEU A 128 -8.22 18.32 -1.39
N ARG A 129 -8.43 17.28 -0.58
CA ARG A 129 -9.31 17.34 0.60
C ARG A 129 -8.63 18.04 1.78
N ILE A 130 -7.37 17.69 2.04
CA ILE A 130 -6.69 18.08 3.27
C ILE A 130 -6.01 19.46 3.17
N ILE A 131 -5.27 19.72 2.09
CA ILE A 131 -4.45 20.93 2.00
C ILE A 131 -5.30 22.22 2.04
N PRO A 132 -6.42 22.33 1.29
CA PRO A 132 -7.30 23.48 1.41
C PRO A 132 -7.88 23.64 2.81
N ALA A 133 -8.23 22.53 3.49
CA ALA A 133 -8.74 22.58 4.86
C ALA A 133 -7.68 23.10 5.83
N ILE A 134 -6.42 22.67 5.71
CA ILE A 134 -5.30 23.20 6.49
C ILE A 134 -5.15 24.70 6.23
N LEU A 135 -5.13 25.13 4.97
CA LEU A 135 -4.99 26.56 4.62
C LEU A 135 -6.12 27.40 5.19
N VAL A 136 -7.37 26.93 5.10
CA VAL A 136 -8.54 27.59 5.68
C VAL A 136 -8.40 27.68 7.20
N VAL A 137 -7.99 26.60 7.86
CA VAL A 137 -7.80 26.60 9.32
C VAL A 137 -6.66 27.53 9.73
N THR A 138 -5.53 27.52 9.04
CA THR A 138 -4.42 28.45 9.30
C THR A 138 -4.86 29.90 9.11
N LEU A 139 -5.64 30.19 8.06
CA LEU A 139 -6.22 31.51 7.84
C LEU A 139 -7.17 31.89 8.98
N PHE A 140 -8.08 31.00 9.39
CA PHE A 140 -9.00 31.25 10.50
C PHE A 140 -8.27 31.45 11.84
N LEU A 141 -7.20 30.70 12.11
CA LEU A 141 -6.36 30.88 13.29
C LEU A 141 -5.67 32.25 13.27
N GLY A 142 -5.12 32.65 12.11
CA GLY A 142 -4.55 33.98 11.91
C GLY A 142 -5.58 35.10 12.10
N LEU A 143 -6.77 34.93 11.51
CA LEU A 143 -7.91 35.84 11.65
C LEU A 143 -8.56 35.82 13.04
N GLY A 144 -8.31 34.81 13.87
CA GLY A 144 -8.72 34.77 15.28
C GLY A 144 -7.80 35.60 16.18
N ILE A 145 -6.54 35.74 15.79
CA ILE A 145 -5.54 36.59 16.48
C ILE A 145 -5.67 38.05 16.02
N ALA A 146 -5.95 38.29 14.74
CA ALA A 146 -6.11 39.61 14.14
C ALA A 146 -7.08 40.58 14.86
N PRO A 147 -8.21 40.18 15.45
CA PRO A 147 -9.18 41.10 16.04
C PRO A 147 -8.82 41.48 17.48
N VAL A 148 -7.78 40.90 18.08
CA VAL A 148 -7.14 41.50 19.27
C VAL A 148 -6.62 42.90 18.92
N TRP A 149 -6.20 43.13 17.67
CA TRP A 149 -5.80 44.47 17.21
C TRP A 149 -6.96 45.44 17.05
N PHE A 150 -8.18 44.95 16.83
CA PHE A 150 -9.38 45.78 16.74
C PHE A 150 -9.65 46.48 18.08
N PHE A 151 -9.48 45.78 19.21
CA PHE A 151 -9.61 46.34 20.56
C PHE A 151 -8.37 47.15 21.04
N PHE A 152 -7.34 47.31 20.20
CA PHE A 152 -6.24 48.26 20.44
C PHE A 152 -6.52 49.65 19.85
N ARG A 153 -7.61 49.83 19.11
CA ARG A 153 -8.04 51.14 18.58
C ARG A 153 -9.45 51.45 19.09
N PRO A 154 -9.66 52.59 19.78
CA PRO A 154 -10.97 52.92 20.31
C PRO A 154 -12.01 53.05 19.19
N MET A 155 -13.18 52.43 19.39
CA MET A 155 -14.27 52.49 18.41
C MET A 155 -15.00 53.85 18.47
N PRO A 156 -15.12 54.58 17.34
CA PRO A 156 -15.85 55.84 17.31
C PRO A 156 -17.32 55.65 17.71
N GLY A 157 -17.77 56.39 18.73
CA GLY A 157 -19.17 56.37 19.18
C GLY A 157 -19.54 55.29 20.21
N ILE A 158 -18.59 54.48 20.67
CA ILE A 158 -18.80 53.48 21.74
C ILE A 158 -17.97 53.89 22.97
N SER A 159 -18.52 53.76 24.17
CA SER A 159 -17.77 54.06 25.39
C SER A 159 -16.76 52.94 25.68
N ILE A 160 -15.60 53.33 26.22
CA ILE A 160 -14.54 52.39 26.63
C ILE A 160 -15.10 51.32 27.58
N ALA A 161 -16.02 51.68 28.47
CA ALA A 161 -16.66 50.72 29.38
C ALA A 161 -17.47 49.65 28.64
N VAL A 162 -18.25 50.02 27.62
CA VAL A 162 -19.02 49.07 26.80
C VAL A 162 -18.09 48.20 25.95
N GLU A 163 -17.03 48.79 25.39
CA GLU A 163 -16.03 48.10 24.59
C GLU A 163 -15.32 46.99 25.39
N TYR A 164 -14.79 47.30 26.58
CA TYR A 164 -14.01 46.33 27.37
C TYR A 164 -14.83 45.44 28.31
N LEU A 165 -15.96 45.91 28.86
CA LEU A 165 -16.75 45.09 29.82
C LEU A 165 -17.84 44.25 29.16
N ILE A 166 -18.24 44.57 27.93
CA ILE A 166 -19.33 43.86 27.24
C ILE A 166 -18.83 43.25 25.93
N LEU A 167 -18.32 44.06 25.01
CA LEU A 167 -17.97 43.58 23.66
C LEU A 167 -16.75 42.65 23.67
N LEU A 168 -15.70 42.98 24.43
CA LEU A 168 -14.52 42.13 24.54
C LEU A 168 -14.84 40.73 25.13
N PRO A 169 -15.54 40.57 26.27
CA PRO A 169 -15.92 39.25 26.77
C PRO A 169 -16.76 38.43 25.79
N VAL A 170 -17.76 39.05 25.14
CA VAL A 170 -18.60 38.37 24.12
C VAL A 170 -17.73 37.91 22.95
N TYR A 171 -16.85 38.79 22.46
CA TYR A 171 -15.90 38.46 21.41
C TYR A 171 -14.99 37.29 21.81
N LEU A 172 -14.41 37.31 23.02
CA LEU A 172 -13.55 36.24 23.51
C LEU A 172 -14.28 34.89 23.62
N VAL A 173 -15.54 34.88 24.06
CA VAL A 173 -16.36 33.66 24.13
C VAL A 173 -16.65 33.12 22.72
N LEU A 174 -17.03 33.98 21.78
CA LEU A 174 -17.25 33.57 20.39
C LEU A 174 -15.97 33.06 19.75
N LEU A 175 -14.86 33.78 19.93
CA LEU A 175 -13.53 33.38 19.45
C LEU A 175 -13.15 31.99 19.99
N PHE A 176 -13.30 31.77 21.30
CA PHE A 176 -13.04 30.48 21.93
C PHE A 176 -13.95 29.38 21.36
N TYR A 177 -15.25 29.65 21.21
CA TYR A 177 -16.19 28.68 20.63
C TYR A 177 -15.81 28.29 19.20
N PHE A 178 -15.50 29.26 18.33
CA PHE A 178 -15.08 28.99 16.96
C PHE A 178 -13.73 28.26 16.90
N LEU A 179 -12.77 28.66 17.73
CA LEU A 179 -11.49 27.98 17.85
C LEU A 179 -11.66 26.50 18.23
N MET A 180 -12.50 26.22 19.24
CA MET A 180 -12.79 24.85 19.67
C MET A 180 -13.50 24.04 18.59
N ARG A 181 -14.43 24.66 17.84
CA ARG A 181 -15.13 23.99 16.73
C ARG A 181 -14.21 23.66 15.56
N ILE A 182 -13.29 24.56 15.23
CA ILE A 182 -12.26 24.35 14.19
C ILE A 182 -11.27 23.27 14.65
N LEU A 183 -10.80 23.35 15.89
CA LEU A 183 -9.90 22.34 16.46
C LEU A 183 -10.54 20.95 16.45
N LYS A 184 -11.82 20.85 16.84
CA LYS A 184 -12.59 19.61 16.75
C LYS A 184 -12.64 19.08 15.31
N TYR A 185 -12.97 19.93 14.33
CA TYR A 185 -13.01 19.54 12.93
C TYR A 185 -11.65 19.03 12.42
N MET A 186 -10.57 19.76 12.72
CA MET A 186 -9.21 19.35 12.37
C MET A 186 -8.87 17.97 12.91
N ILE A 187 -9.17 17.74 14.18
CA ILE A 187 -8.83 16.48 14.84
C ILE A 187 -9.69 15.32 14.32
N GLU A 188 -10.96 15.56 14.00
CA GLU A 188 -11.85 14.48 13.53
C GLU A 188 -11.67 14.14 12.05
N HIS A 189 -11.29 15.10 11.20
CA HIS A 189 -11.34 14.94 9.74
C HIS A 189 -10.01 15.12 9.01
N ILE A 190 -9.09 15.93 9.55
CA ILE A 190 -7.87 16.31 8.84
C ILE A 190 -6.66 15.56 9.38
N LEU A 191 -6.51 15.57 10.70
CA LEU A 191 -5.37 15.04 11.38
C LEU A 191 -5.23 13.50 11.27
N PRO A 192 -6.31 12.70 11.32
CA PRO A 192 -6.23 11.24 11.14
C PRO A 192 -5.77 10.82 9.74
N GLU A 193 -5.95 11.68 8.75
CA GLU A 193 -5.49 11.43 7.38
C GLU A 193 -4.05 11.95 7.15
N GLY A 194 -3.45 12.61 8.14
CA GLY A 194 -2.14 13.27 8.06
C GLY A 194 -0.98 12.35 7.64
N PRO A 195 -0.77 11.18 8.27
CA PRO A 195 0.29 10.26 7.84
C PRO A 195 0.05 9.73 6.43
N GLY A 196 -1.20 9.41 6.10
CA GLY A 196 -1.60 9.01 4.75
C GLY A 196 -1.27 10.08 3.71
N LEU A 197 -1.49 11.36 4.06
CA LEU A 197 -1.13 12.51 3.23
C LEU A 197 0.39 12.57 3.03
N VAL A 198 1.18 12.51 4.10
CA VAL A 198 2.64 12.58 4.00
C VAL A 198 3.17 11.44 3.13
N MET A 199 2.69 10.22 3.33
CA MET A 199 3.08 9.07 2.50
C MET A 199 2.66 9.27 1.04
N ASP A 200 1.45 9.76 0.79
CA ASP A 200 0.97 10.08 -0.56
C ASP A 200 1.83 11.16 -1.23
N MET A 201 2.33 12.17 -0.50
CA MET A 201 3.22 13.22 -1.02
C MET A 201 4.57 12.69 -1.49
N PHE A 202 5.09 11.63 -0.86
CA PHE A 202 6.38 11.00 -1.21
C PHE A 202 6.25 9.77 -2.11
N SER A 203 5.02 9.35 -2.40
CA SER A 203 4.70 8.19 -3.24
C SER A 203 4.42 8.64 -4.67
N GLN A 204 4.93 7.89 -5.65
CA GLN A 204 4.51 8.01 -7.05
C GLN A 204 3.31 7.14 -7.38
N ALA A 205 2.76 6.37 -6.43
CA ALA A 205 1.64 5.48 -6.65
C ALA A 205 0.33 6.00 -6.03
N THR A 206 0.08 7.31 -6.05
CA THR A 206 -0.99 8.05 -5.33
C THR A 206 -2.38 7.40 -5.28
N GLU A 207 -3.26 7.86 -4.37
CA GLU A 207 -4.65 7.37 -4.31
C GLU A 207 -5.37 7.44 -5.68
N ARG A 208 -5.03 8.46 -6.48
CA ARG A 208 -5.54 8.59 -7.85
C ARG A 208 -5.09 7.42 -8.73
N ILE A 209 -3.80 7.09 -8.71
CA ILE A 209 -3.25 5.95 -9.45
C ILE A 209 -3.91 4.65 -9.00
N ALA A 210 -4.09 4.44 -7.70
CA ALA A 210 -4.75 3.24 -7.19
C ALA A 210 -6.18 3.08 -7.74
N ARG A 211 -6.95 4.17 -7.81
CA ARG A 211 -8.30 4.17 -8.41
C ARG A 211 -8.28 3.84 -9.90
N GLU A 212 -7.37 4.47 -10.64
CA GLU A 212 -7.20 4.25 -12.08
C GLU A 212 -6.73 2.83 -12.38
N ALA A 213 -5.79 2.31 -11.59
CA ALA A 213 -5.33 0.93 -11.67
C ALA A 213 -6.49 -0.06 -11.46
N ALA A 214 -7.41 0.21 -10.51
CA ALA A 214 -8.60 -0.60 -10.30
C ALA A 214 -9.55 -0.58 -11.51
N GLU A 215 -9.73 0.57 -12.17
CA GLU A 215 -10.55 0.68 -13.39
C GLU A 215 -9.91 -0.06 -14.58
N MET A 216 -8.59 0.07 -14.74
CA MET A 216 -7.83 -0.64 -15.76
C MET A 216 -7.86 -2.16 -15.54
N TYR A 217 -7.66 -2.60 -14.30
CA TYR A 217 -7.79 -4.00 -13.90
C TYR A 217 -9.20 -4.54 -14.19
N ALA A 218 -10.24 -3.78 -13.83
CA ALA A 218 -11.63 -4.14 -14.14
C ALA A 218 -11.90 -4.26 -15.65
N ALA A 219 -11.18 -3.51 -16.50
CA ALA A 219 -11.24 -3.68 -17.95
C ALA A 219 -10.52 -4.95 -18.43
N ILE A 220 -9.42 -5.34 -17.78
CA ILE A 220 -8.66 -6.55 -18.11
C ILE A 220 -9.47 -7.81 -17.77
N ILE A 221 -10.02 -7.92 -16.57
CA ILE A 221 -10.78 -9.11 -16.15
C ILE A 221 -12.08 -9.32 -16.94
N ARG A 222 -12.58 -8.28 -17.61
CA ARG A 222 -13.74 -8.37 -18.53
C ARG A 222 -13.37 -8.95 -19.90
N LYS A 223 -12.10 -8.85 -20.31
CA LYS A 223 -11.62 -9.24 -21.64
C LYS A 223 -10.84 -10.55 -21.62
N HIS A 224 -10.08 -10.79 -20.57
CA HIS A 224 -9.21 -11.96 -20.43
C HIS A 224 -9.76 -12.85 -19.33
N ARG A 225 -9.69 -14.17 -19.54
CA ARG A 225 -9.99 -15.15 -18.48
C ARG A 225 -8.95 -15.00 -17.37
N GLN A 226 -9.43 -14.79 -16.16
CA GLN A 226 -8.68 -14.65 -14.92
C GLN A 226 -9.47 -15.40 -13.83
N PRO A 227 -8.86 -15.89 -12.75
CA PRO A 227 -7.49 -15.64 -12.30
C PRO A 227 -6.44 -16.63 -12.84
N VAL A 228 -5.17 -16.20 -12.87
CA VAL A 228 -4.01 -16.97 -13.35
C VAL A 228 -2.99 -17.14 -12.22
N TYR A 229 -2.40 -18.34 -12.14
CA TYR A 229 -1.15 -18.55 -11.41
C TYR A 229 -0.06 -19.07 -12.34
N TYR A 230 1.18 -18.77 -11.99
CA TYR A 230 2.36 -19.29 -12.68
C TYR A 230 3.02 -20.35 -11.81
N GLY A 231 2.95 -21.61 -12.24
CA GLY A 231 3.45 -22.76 -11.50
C GLY A 231 4.85 -23.16 -11.95
N ARG A 232 5.77 -23.42 -11.02
CA ARG A 232 7.12 -23.93 -11.29
C ARG A 232 7.37 -25.20 -10.51
N VAL A 233 7.85 -26.24 -11.19
CA VAL A 233 8.24 -27.52 -10.57
C VAL A 233 9.77 -27.62 -10.53
N LEU A 234 10.33 -27.96 -9.37
CA LEU A 234 11.75 -28.26 -9.24
C LEU A 234 11.95 -29.61 -8.55
N HIS A 235 13.04 -30.27 -8.89
CA HIS A 235 13.49 -31.50 -8.25
C HIS A 235 14.90 -31.31 -7.71
N GLU A 236 15.08 -31.58 -6.41
CA GLU A 236 16.35 -31.44 -5.69
C GLU A 236 16.58 -32.68 -4.82
N ILE A 237 17.83 -32.92 -4.42
CA ILE A 237 18.19 -33.98 -3.47
C ILE A 237 18.93 -33.31 -2.31
N ASP A 238 18.51 -33.57 -1.08
CA ASP A 238 19.17 -33.02 0.10
C ASP A 238 20.49 -33.74 0.43
N ALA A 239 21.24 -33.21 1.39
CA ALA A 239 22.51 -33.79 1.83
C ALA A 239 22.35 -35.20 2.44
N ASP A 240 21.15 -35.54 2.93
CA ASP A 240 20.80 -36.84 3.50
C ASP A 240 20.31 -37.83 2.43
N GLY A 241 20.24 -37.42 1.16
CA GLY A 241 19.83 -38.24 0.03
C GLY A 241 18.32 -38.33 -0.19
N ALA A 242 17.50 -37.55 0.52
CA ALA A 242 16.06 -37.51 0.28
C ALA A 242 15.74 -36.71 -0.99
N ALA A 243 14.82 -37.22 -1.79
CA ALA A 243 14.34 -36.55 -2.99
C ALA A 243 13.28 -35.50 -2.63
N TRP A 244 13.42 -34.29 -3.15
CA TRP A 244 12.50 -33.19 -2.95
C TRP A 244 11.86 -32.76 -4.26
N THR A 245 10.54 -32.64 -4.27
CA THR A 245 9.79 -32.02 -5.36
C THR A 245 9.13 -30.75 -4.85
N ILE A 246 9.44 -29.62 -5.47
CA ILE A 246 9.06 -28.28 -5.00
C ILE A 246 8.11 -27.68 -6.01
N LEU A 247 6.87 -27.42 -5.57
CA LEU A 247 5.80 -26.86 -6.40
C LEU A 247 5.59 -25.40 -6.00
N GLN A 248 6.14 -24.46 -6.76
CA GLN A 248 5.99 -23.02 -6.52
C GLN A 248 4.82 -22.46 -7.32
N TYR A 249 3.95 -21.68 -6.67
CA TYR A 249 2.79 -21.02 -7.27
C TYR A 249 2.95 -19.50 -7.12
N HIS A 250 3.20 -18.80 -8.21
CA HIS A 250 3.39 -17.36 -8.24
C HIS A 250 2.12 -16.64 -8.69
N TYR A 251 1.78 -15.57 -7.97
CA TYR A 251 0.62 -14.73 -8.25
C TYR A 251 1.06 -13.32 -8.56
N PHE A 252 0.54 -12.78 -9.66
CA PHE A 252 0.77 -11.40 -10.04
C PHE A 252 -0.50 -10.57 -9.88
N TYR A 253 -0.40 -9.42 -9.22
CA TYR A 253 -1.50 -8.48 -9.05
C TYR A 253 -1.16 -7.17 -9.77
N ALA A 254 -2.18 -6.51 -10.34
CA ALA A 254 -1.97 -5.23 -11.04
C ALA A 254 -1.52 -4.11 -10.09
N PHE A 255 -1.90 -4.17 -8.82
CA PHE A 255 -1.66 -3.13 -7.84
C PHE A 255 -1.81 -3.68 -6.42
N ASN A 256 -0.98 -3.19 -5.51
CA ASN A 256 -1.07 -3.37 -4.07
C ASN A 256 -1.67 -2.08 -3.48
N ASP A 257 -2.88 -2.14 -2.92
CA ASP A 257 -3.55 -0.98 -2.31
C ASP A 257 -3.59 -1.04 -0.78
N TRP A 258 -2.63 -1.71 -0.15
CA TRP A 258 -2.62 -2.01 1.29
C TRP A 258 -2.87 -0.79 2.18
N ARG A 259 -2.25 0.36 1.89
CA ARG A 259 -2.48 1.62 2.60
C ARG A 259 -3.93 2.08 2.57
N LEU A 260 -4.59 1.98 1.41
CA LEU A 260 -5.98 2.39 1.25
C LEU A 260 -6.97 1.33 1.78
N ALA A 261 -6.54 0.08 1.79
CA ALA A 261 -7.39 -1.08 2.04
C ALA A 261 -7.49 -1.46 3.51
N ALA A 262 -6.37 -1.41 4.22
CA ALA A 262 -6.19 -1.91 5.58
C ALA A 262 -5.25 -1.00 6.41
N ASN A 263 -5.15 0.27 6.02
CA ASN A 263 -4.21 1.24 6.60
C ASN A 263 -2.75 0.78 6.60
N GLY A 264 -2.40 -0.08 5.64
CA GLY A 264 -1.09 -0.67 5.45
C GLY A 264 0.04 0.33 5.15
N PHE A 265 1.27 -0.18 5.08
CA PHE A 265 2.45 0.67 4.97
C PHE A 265 2.66 1.27 3.59
N ASN A 266 2.17 0.64 2.54
CA ASN A 266 2.46 1.03 1.18
C ASN A 266 1.26 0.82 0.24
N HIS A 267 1.41 1.41 -0.93
CA HIS A 267 0.74 0.96 -2.12
C HIS A 267 1.74 1.01 -3.28
N HIS A 268 1.56 0.18 -4.29
CA HIS A 268 2.41 0.23 -5.47
C HIS A 268 1.74 -0.46 -6.65
N GLU A 269 2.04 0.02 -7.86
CA GLU A 269 1.73 -0.72 -9.07
C GLU A 269 2.51 -2.03 -9.09
N GLY A 270 1.89 -3.09 -9.62
CA GLY A 270 2.44 -4.44 -9.67
C GLY A 270 2.63 -5.07 -8.30
N ASP A 271 2.33 -6.36 -8.17
CA ASP A 271 2.65 -7.11 -6.97
C ASP A 271 2.95 -8.57 -7.28
N TRP A 272 3.90 -9.16 -6.56
CA TRP A 272 4.33 -10.55 -6.78
C TRP A 272 4.37 -11.31 -5.46
N GLU A 273 3.42 -12.23 -5.31
CA GLU A 273 3.31 -13.13 -4.16
C GLU A 273 3.52 -14.58 -4.58
N MET A 274 3.83 -15.46 -3.63
CA MET A 274 4.08 -16.87 -3.91
C MET A 274 3.77 -17.78 -2.72
N THR A 275 3.22 -18.95 -3.02
CA THR A 275 3.18 -20.08 -2.09
C THR A 275 3.92 -21.26 -2.69
N ALA A 276 4.46 -22.16 -1.86
CA ALA A 276 5.06 -23.39 -2.38
C ALA A 276 4.67 -24.62 -1.55
N VAL A 277 4.48 -25.75 -2.21
CA VAL A 277 4.30 -27.05 -1.56
C VAL A 277 5.58 -27.86 -1.77
N TYR A 278 6.18 -28.30 -0.67
CA TYR A 278 7.38 -29.14 -0.70
C TYR A 278 6.97 -30.58 -0.43
N LEU A 279 7.33 -31.48 -1.35
CA LEU A 279 7.18 -32.91 -1.20
C LEU A 279 8.55 -33.51 -0.88
N ARG A 280 8.64 -34.33 0.17
CA ARG A 280 9.83 -35.12 0.52
C ARG A 280 9.53 -36.58 0.23
N ASN A 281 10.31 -37.20 -0.66
CA ASN A 281 10.10 -38.56 -1.17
C ASN A 281 8.65 -38.77 -1.64
N ASP A 282 8.15 -37.85 -2.46
CA ASP A 282 6.77 -37.80 -2.99
C ASP A 282 5.63 -37.64 -1.96
N ALA A 283 5.95 -37.50 -0.68
CA ALA A 283 4.99 -37.19 0.37
C ALA A 283 5.00 -35.69 0.70
N PRO A 284 3.83 -35.03 0.79
CA PRO A 284 3.77 -33.62 1.13
C PRO A 284 4.26 -33.36 2.55
N HIS A 285 5.15 -32.38 2.69
CA HIS A 285 5.89 -32.12 3.91
C HIS A 285 5.47 -30.78 4.55
N VAL A 286 5.52 -29.70 3.79
CA VAL A 286 5.30 -28.34 4.30
C VAL A 286 4.76 -27.44 3.19
N VAL A 287 3.95 -26.45 3.59
CA VAL A 287 3.51 -25.35 2.74
C VAL A 287 4.23 -24.09 3.16
N LEU A 288 4.82 -23.42 2.18
CA LEU A 288 5.44 -22.12 2.34
C LEU A 288 4.48 -21.02 1.91
N LEU A 289 4.48 -19.94 2.67
CA LEU A 289 3.62 -18.77 2.47
C LEU A 289 4.48 -17.51 2.39
N SER A 290 4.39 -16.76 1.29
CA SER A 290 5.05 -15.44 1.20
C SER A 290 4.36 -14.43 2.11
N GLN A 291 5.16 -13.69 2.89
CA GLN A 291 4.70 -12.60 3.75
C GLN A 291 5.66 -11.44 3.61
N HIS A 292 5.53 -10.68 2.52
CA HIS A 292 6.43 -9.59 2.18
C HIS A 292 7.91 -10.03 2.16
N GLY A 293 8.80 -9.33 2.88
CA GLY A 293 10.21 -9.68 3.03
C GLY A 293 10.47 -10.91 3.89
N ALA A 294 9.44 -11.46 4.54
CA ALA A 294 9.46 -12.68 5.33
C ALA A 294 8.76 -13.84 4.59
N GLY A 295 8.93 -15.05 5.12
CA GLY A 295 8.18 -16.22 4.71
C GLY A 295 7.76 -16.98 5.95
N ASN A 296 6.59 -17.60 5.91
CA ASN A 296 6.12 -18.49 6.95
C ASN A 296 6.02 -19.91 6.42
N LEU A 297 6.17 -20.89 7.30
CA LEU A 297 5.94 -22.29 7.01
C LEU A 297 4.71 -22.76 7.78
N GLU A 298 3.96 -23.67 7.18
CA GLU A 298 2.95 -24.45 7.87
C GLU A 298 3.17 -25.91 7.49
N LYS A 299 3.31 -26.78 8.48
CA LYS A 299 3.43 -28.22 8.24
C LYS A 299 2.22 -28.71 7.45
N TRP A 300 2.45 -29.70 6.59
CA TRP A 300 1.38 -30.22 5.74
C TRP A 300 0.21 -30.79 6.56
N GLU A 301 0.50 -31.40 7.71
CA GLU A 301 -0.50 -31.96 8.62
C GLU A 301 -1.43 -30.88 9.20
N ASP A 302 -0.89 -29.73 9.59
CA ASP A 302 -1.63 -28.61 10.20
C ASP A 302 -2.30 -27.68 9.18
N THR A 303 -1.88 -27.76 7.91
CA THR A 303 -2.41 -26.93 6.83
C THR A 303 -3.89 -27.24 6.58
N ILE A 304 -4.74 -26.21 6.58
CA ILE A 304 -6.15 -26.36 6.20
C ILE A 304 -6.22 -26.74 4.73
N LYS A 305 -6.92 -27.83 4.42
CA LYS A 305 -7.09 -28.34 3.05
C LYS A 305 -8.55 -28.20 2.63
N ALA A 306 -8.77 -27.89 1.35
CA ALA A 306 -10.11 -27.75 0.81
C ALA A 306 -10.84 -29.09 0.88
N LYS A 307 -12.16 -29.04 1.05
CA LYS A 307 -12.99 -30.24 1.08
C LYS A 307 -13.76 -30.40 -0.23
N ASP A 308 -13.87 -31.62 -0.71
CA ASP A 308 -14.68 -31.95 -1.88
C ASP A 308 -16.19 -31.75 -1.61
N ALA A 309 -17.03 -32.11 -2.58
CA ALA A 309 -18.49 -31.99 -2.44
C ALA A 309 -19.06 -32.87 -1.31
N ASP A 310 -18.43 -34.02 -1.05
CA ASP A 310 -18.83 -35.00 -0.04
C ASP A 310 -18.31 -34.62 1.37
N GLY A 311 -17.36 -33.68 1.44
CA GLY A 311 -16.76 -33.19 2.67
C GLY A 311 -15.45 -33.90 3.04
N ASN A 312 -14.89 -34.71 2.14
CA ASN A 312 -13.58 -35.32 2.33
C ASN A 312 -12.48 -34.30 2.06
N GLU A 313 -11.38 -34.44 2.78
CA GLU A 313 -10.21 -33.60 2.60
C GLU A 313 -9.51 -33.88 1.27
N THR A 314 -9.11 -32.81 0.58
CA THR A 314 -8.37 -32.89 -0.69
C THR A 314 -6.89 -32.56 -0.51
N THR A 315 -6.14 -32.52 -1.60
CA THR A 315 -4.73 -32.11 -1.64
C THR A 315 -4.54 -30.60 -1.86
N HIS A 316 -5.60 -29.80 -1.87
CA HIS A 316 -5.53 -28.36 -2.14
C HIS A 316 -5.40 -27.55 -0.84
N PRO A 317 -4.25 -26.94 -0.54
CA PRO A 317 -4.10 -26.11 0.66
C PRO A 317 -4.92 -24.82 0.54
N VAL A 318 -5.60 -24.41 1.62
CA VAL A 318 -6.38 -23.17 1.70
C VAL A 318 -5.51 -22.07 2.26
N ILE A 319 -5.36 -21.00 1.51
CA ILE A 319 -4.49 -19.87 1.81
C ILE A 319 -5.35 -18.60 1.88
N TYR A 320 -5.09 -17.77 2.89
CA TYR A 320 -5.78 -16.50 3.10
C TYR A 320 -4.88 -15.35 2.66
N ALA A 321 -5.32 -14.61 1.65
CA ALA A 321 -4.61 -13.45 1.15
C ALA A 321 -5.01 -12.21 1.97
N ALA A 322 -4.02 -11.47 2.46
CA ALA A 322 -4.24 -10.24 3.20
C ALA A 322 -4.74 -9.11 2.30
N LEU A 323 -5.72 -8.38 2.82
CA LEU A 323 -6.44 -7.34 2.09
C LEU A 323 -5.52 -6.22 1.58
N GLY A 324 -5.42 -6.09 0.25
CA GLY A 324 -4.62 -5.09 -0.45
C GLY A 324 -3.10 -5.30 -0.41
N SER A 325 -2.58 -6.05 0.56
CA SER A 325 -1.15 -6.41 0.68
C SER A 325 -0.79 -7.71 -0.05
N HIS A 326 -1.78 -8.59 -0.22
CA HIS A 326 -1.70 -9.91 -0.85
C HIS A 326 -0.80 -10.95 -0.17
N ALA A 327 -0.19 -10.62 0.97
CA ALA A 327 0.57 -11.57 1.77
C ALA A 327 -0.28 -12.81 2.13
N ASN A 328 0.37 -13.97 2.21
CA ASN A 328 -0.29 -15.27 2.32
C ASN A 328 -0.21 -15.84 3.74
N TYR A 329 -1.35 -16.38 4.19
CA TYR A 329 -1.51 -16.92 5.54
C TYR A 329 -2.19 -18.29 5.53
N SER A 330 -1.82 -19.17 6.46
CA SER A 330 -2.41 -20.52 6.60
C SER A 330 -3.78 -20.51 7.26
N LYS A 331 -4.08 -19.46 8.04
CA LYS A 331 -5.30 -19.32 8.85
C LYS A 331 -5.88 -17.92 8.67
N PRO A 332 -7.22 -17.77 8.81
CA PRO A 332 -7.81 -16.45 8.71
C PRO A 332 -7.45 -15.64 9.95
N ASP A 333 -6.78 -14.50 9.79
CA ASP A 333 -6.27 -13.75 10.93
C ASP A 333 -6.12 -12.23 10.72
N VAL A 334 -6.14 -11.60 11.89
CA VAL A 334 -5.93 -10.23 12.37
C VAL A 334 -4.50 -9.73 12.55
N ILE A 335 -3.58 -9.86 11.59
CA ILE A 335 -2.14 -9.84 11.94
C ILE A 335 -1.56 -8.43 11.96
N ARG A 336 -0.78 -8.14 13.00
CA ARG A 336 0.12 -6.99 13.06
C ARG A 336 1.39 -7.33 12.27
N SER A 337 1.68 -6.59 11.20
CA SER A 337 2.76 -6.96 10.27
C SER A 337 4.14 -7.00 10.96
N PRO A 338 4.92 -8.09 10.87
CA PRO A 338 6.29 -8.14 11.37
C PRO A 338 7.22 -7.10 10.71
N ALA A 339 6.85 -6.60 9.53
CA ALA A 339 7.56 -5.51 8.87
C ALA A 339 7.53 -4.20 9.69
N MET A 340 6.68 -4.08 10.72
CA MET A 340 6.66 -2.98 11.70
C MET A 340 7.99 -2.79 12.44
N TYR A 341 8.84 -3.82 12.55
CA TYR A 341 10.09 -3.71 13.32
C TYR A 341 11.28 -3.15 12.52
N ASN A 342 11.21 -3.15 11.18
CA ASN A 342 12.27 -2.64 10.30
C ASN A 342 11.89 -1.56 9.24
N PRO A 343 10.75 -0.83 9.28
CA PRO A 343 10.50 0.22 8.30
C PRO A 343 11.43 1.41 8.53
N GLY A 344 11.64 2.22 7.49
CA GLY A 344 12.59 3.35 7.53
C GLY A 344 12.32 4.30 8.70
N ARG A 345 13.38 4.92 9.26
CA ARG A 345 13.29 5.84 10.42
C ARG A 345 12.23 6.93 10.25
N LEU A 346 12.10 7.49 9.04
CA LEU A 346 11.11 8.52 8.75
C LEU A 346 9.68 7.99 8.83
N GLN A 347 9.43 6.81 8.29
CA GLN A 347 8.12 6.17 8.32
C GLN A 347 7.71 5.86 9.76
N ARG A 348 8.60 5.24 10.55
CA ARG A 348 8.37 5.00 11.99
C ARG A 348 8.04 6.26 12.77
N LEU A 349 8.80 7.34 12.55
CA LEU A 349 8.53 8.63 13.18
C LEU A 349 7.14 9.17 12.84
N LEU A 350 6.73 9.09 11.57
CA LEU A 350 5.41 9.58 11.12
C LEU A 350 4.26 8.78 11.75
N PHE A 351 4.41 7.45 11.90
CA PHE A 351 3.40 6.60 12.53
C PHE A 351 3.38 6.74 14.05
N TRP A 352 4.53 6.86 14.70
CA TRP A 352 4.58 7.17 16.13
C TRP A 352 3.91 8.53 16.42
N PHE A 353 4.17 9.53 15.57
CA PHE A 353 3.52 10.83 15.67
C PHE A 353 2.00 10.72 15.47
N ASP A 354 1.52 9.88 14.56
CA ASP A 354 0.09 9.59 14.40
C ASP A 354 -0.54 9.01 15.67
N GLY A 355 0.09 7.97 16.24
CA GLY A 355 -0.36 7.34 17.48
C GLY A 355 -0.38 8.33 18.64
N LEU A 356 0.67 9.13 18.80
CA LEU A 356 0.76 10.18 19.81
C LEU A 356 -0.40 11.18 19.68
N ILE A 357 -0.70 11.64 18.46
CA ILE A 357 -1.79 12.60 18.31
C ILE A 357 -3.15 11.97 18.60
N HIS A 358 -3.40 10.72 18.18
CA HIS A 358 -4.66 10.03 18.51
C HIS A 358 -4.81 9.77 20.01
N TYR A 359 -3.71 9.50 20.71
CA TYR A 359 -3.70 9.45 22.17
C TYR A 359 -4.06 10.80 22.80
N LEU A 360 -3.44 11.89 22.33
CA LEU A 360 -3.79 13.25 22.76
C LEU A 360 -5.26 13.55 22.45
N PHE A 361 -5.79 13.07 21.32
CA PHE A 361 -7.20 13.19 20.99
C PHE A 361 -8.09 12.52 22.03
N LEU A 362 -7.83 11.26 22.41
CA LEU A 362 -8.61 10.63 23.48
C LEU A 362 -8.57 11.44 24.77
N LEU A 363 -7.40 11.94 25.16
CA LEU A 363 -7.20 12.71 26.38
C LEU A 363 -7.99 14.05 26.37
N PHE A 364 -8.04 14.72 25.21
CA PHE A 364 -8.75 15.99 25.02
C PHE A 364 -10.15 15.82 24.41
N ASN A 365 -10.63 14.59 24.22
CA ASN A 365 -11.93 14.32 23.63
C ASN A 365 -13.03 14.84 24.56
N PRO A 366 -14.03 15.60 24.05
CA PRO A 366 -15.18 16.01 24.85
C PRO A 366 -16.05 14.82 25.34
N ASN A 367 -15.89 13.62 24.76
CA ASN A 367 -16.50 12.40 25.28
C ASN A 367 -15.80 11.93 26.56
N GLN A 368 -16.52 11.96 27.68
CA GLN A 368 -16.00 11.57 29.00
C GLN A 368 -15.46 10.13 29.05
N LYS A 369 -16.01 9.20 28.26
CA LYS A 369 -15.61 7.79 28.27
C LYS A 369 -14.27 7.57 27.57
N ALA A 370 -14.08 8.18 26.40
CA ALA A 370 -12.80 8.17 25.67
C ALA A 370 -11.66 8.80 26.49
N ARG A 371 -11.95 9.90 27.18
CA ARG A 371 -11.01 10.57 28.08
C ARG A 371 -10.64 9.71 29.29
N HIS A 372 -11.59 8.95 29.83
CA HIS A 372 -11.35 8.07 30.97
C HIS A 372 -10.37 6.95 30.61
N ILE A 373 -10.54 6.32 29.44
CA ILE A 373 -9.64 5.29 28.91
C ILE A 373 -8.19 5.81 28.80
N ALA A 374 -7.99 6.98 28.21
CA ALA A 374 -6.64 7.56 28.08
C ALA A 374 -5.99 7.91 29.43
N LEU A 375 -6.79 8.36 30.41
CA LEU A 375 -6.32 8.68 31.76
C LEU A 375 -5.97 7.42 32.58
N GLU A 376 -6.69 6.32 32.39
CA GLU A 376 -6.38 5.04 33.03
C GLU A 376 -5.05 4.49 32.51
N GLU A 377 -4.82 4.50 31.19
CA GLU A 377 -3.54 4.06 30.61
C GLU A 377 -2.36 4.92 31.10
N MET A 378 -2.55 6.25 31.16
CA MET A 378 -1.53 7.18 31.67
C MET A 378 -1.15 6.91 33.14
N ARG A 379 -2.14 6.51 33.95
CA ARG A 379 -1.95 6.19 35.37
C ARG A 379 -1.29 4.83 35.57
N ALA A 380 -1.63 3.86 34.72
CA ALA A 380 -1.05 2.53 34.77
C ALA A 380 0.42 2.52 34.31
N ASN A 381 0.76 3.30 33.27
CA ASN A 381 2.03 3.18 32.56
C ASN A 381 2.64 4.55 32.11
N PRO A 382 3.00 5.46 33.04
CA PRO A 382 3.38 6.84 32.71
C PRO A 382 4.67 6.98 31.88
N ILE A 383 5.60 6.04 31.99
CA ILE A 383 6.89 6.04 31.26
C ILE A 383 6.74 5.42 29.87
N ARG A 384 5.76 4.53 29.70
CA ARG A 384 5.55 3.76 28.47
C ARG A 384 5.14 4.69 27.33
N LEU A 385 4.35 5.73 27.55
CA LEU A 385 3.87 6.67 26.51
C LEU A 385 4.94 7.32 25.58
N LEU A 386 6.21 7.32 26.00
CA LEU A 386 7.35 7.79 25.21
C LEU A 386 8.07 6.65 24.45
N GLU A 387 7.75 5.41 24.76
CA GLU A 387 8.20 4.21 24.05
C GLU A 387 7.41 4.03 22.75
N GLU A 388 8.09 3.55 21.73
CA GLU A 388 7.59 3.45 20.34
C GLU A 388 6.33 2.59 20.19
N HIS A 389 6.07 1.69 21.14
CA HIS A 389 5.02 0.66 21.12
C HIS A 389 3.94 0.79 22.20
N ALA A 390 3.99 1.84 23.02
CA ALA A 390 3.16 1.91 24.21
C ALA A 390 1.68 2.17 23.95
N LEU A 391 1.37 2.63 22.74
CA LEU A 391 0.03 2.94 22.33
C LEU A 391 -0.63 1.73 21.64
N ASP A 392 0.12 0.66 21.34
CA ASP A 392 -0.24 -0.41 20.40
C ASP A 392 -1.51 -1.18 20.82
N ASP A 393 -1.79 -1.24 22.12
CA ASP A 393 -2.87 -2.04 22.72
C ASP A 393 -4.07 -1.21 23.21
N LEU A 394 -4.03 0.12 23.03
CA LEU A 394 -5.12 1.01 23.43
C LEU A 394 -6.35 0.81 22.53
N ARG A 395 -7.52 0.64 23.15
CA ARG A 395 -8.82 0.50 22.47
C ARG A 395 -9.82 1.55 22.95
N ASP A 396 -10.70 2.01 22.06
CA ASP A 396 -11.79 2.93 22.35
C ASP A 396 -12.99 2.22 22.98
N ASP A 397 -14.02 3.00 23.33
CA ASP A 397 -15.22 2.56 24.01
C ASP A 397 -16.16 1.65 23.18
N THR A 398 -15.81 1.44 21.92
CA THR A 398 -16.47 0.56 20.95
C THR A 398 -15.54 -0.53 20.42
N ASP A 399 -14.44 -0.79 21.15
CA ASP A 399 -13.43 -1.82 20.86
C ASP A 399 -12.61 -1.55 19.59
N HIS A 400 -12.58 -0.29 19.11
CA HIS A 400 -11.65 0.10 18.04
C HIS A 400 -10.26 0.33 18.61
N TYR A 401 -9.23 -0.20 17.95
CA TYR A 401 -7.87 0.20 18.26
C TYR A 401 -7.70 1.71 18.05
N VAL A 402 -7.14 2.38 19.07
CA VAL A 402 -6.92 3.83 19.12
C VAL A 402 -5.81 4.23 18.17
N ILE A 403 -4.79 3.37 18.03
CA ILE A 403 -3.89 3.44 16.89
C ILE A 403 -4.48 2.64 15.74
N ARG A 404 -4.64 3.28 14.58
CA ARG A 404 -4.84 2.60 13.30
C ARG A 404 -3.49 2.06 12.82
N LEU A 405 -2.93 1.06 13.49
CA LEU A 405 -1.70 0.45 13.00
C LEU A 405 -1.95 -0.25 11.65
N PRO A 406 -0.96 -0.29 10.75
CA PRO A 406 -1.01 -1.09 9.54
C PRO A 406 -1.16 -2.57 9.88
N MET A 407 -2.22 -3.18 9.37
CA MET A 407 -2.60 -4.55 9.69
C MET A 407 -2.72 -5.37 8.41
N GLU A 408 -2.31 -6.62 8.50
CA GLU A 408 -2.50 -7.63 7.46
C GLU A 408 -3.79 -8.39 7.78
N ILE A 409 -4.84 -8.10 7.00
CA ILE A 409 -6.20 -8.58 7.26
C ILE A 409 -6.51 -9.73 6.31
N ALA A 410 -6.29 -10.95 6.77
CA ALA A 410 -6.50 -12.18 5.99
C ALA A 410 -7.81 -12.87 6.41
N THR A 411 -8.96 -12.25 6.15
CA THR A 411 -10.26 -12.71 6.72
C THR A 411 -10.92 -13.86 5.94
N GLY A 412 -10.74 -13.90 4.62
CA GLY A 412 -11.29 -14.93 3.74
C GLY A 412 -12.81 -14.90 3.51
N ASP A 413 -13.52 -13.84 3.92
CA ASP A 413 -14.98 -13.71 3.79
C ASP A 413 -15.49 -13.23 2.42
N GLY A 414 -14.57 -13.06 1.46
CA GLY A 414 -14.82 -12.56 0.11
C GLY A 414 -14.75 -13.65 -0.96
N LEU A 415 -14.10 -13.32 -2.07
CA LEU A 415 -13.95 -14.23 -3.21
C LEU A 415 -13.04 -15.40 -2.83
N ARG A 416 -13.38 -16.58 -3.35
CA ARG A 416 -12.57 -17.79 -3.26
C ARG A 416 -12.16 -18.23 -4.66
N VAL A 417 -10.87 -18.51 -4.84
CA VAL A 417 -10.24 -18.88 -6.11
C VAL A 417 -9.60 -20.27 -6.00
N GLY A 418 -9.72 -21.10 -7.04
CA GLY A 418 -9.14 -22.44 -7.14
C GLY A 418 -10.18 -23.57 -7.12
N PHE A 419 -9.78 -24.75 -6.66
CA PHE A 419 -10.63 -25.95 -6.56
C PHE A 419 -11.96 -25.67 -5.84
N GLN A 420 -13.10 -25.98 -6.45
CA GLN A 420 -14.42 -25.74 -5.85
C GLN A 420 -14.94 -26.99 -5.13
N GLY A 421 -15.45 -26.81 -3.91
CA GLY A 421 -16.02 -27.90 -3.12
C GLY A 421 -16.95 -27.38 -2.01
N LYS A 422 -16.93 -28.01 -0.84
CA LYS A 422 -17.80 -27.62 0.28
C LYS A 422 -17.22 -26.45 1.08
N ASN A 423 -17.23 -25.28 0.45
CA ASN A 423 -16.58 -24.05 0.93
C ASN A 423 -17.05 -23.57 2.31
N SER A 424 -18.25 -23.95 2.76
CA SER A 424 -18.82 -23.54 4.06
C SER A 424 -18.13 -24.17 5.27
N LEU A 425 -17.29 -25.19 5.07
CA LEU A 425 -16.57 -25.89 6.14
C LEU A 425 -15.21 -25.26 6.46
N GLU A 426 -14.73 -24.36 5.62
CA GLU A 426 -13.46 -23.68 5.79
C GLU A 426 -13.66 -22.45 6.71
N PRO A 427 -12.75 -22.18 7.68
CA PRO A 427 -12.90 -21.06 8.61
C PRO A 427 -12.82 -19.70 7.91
N MET A 428 -13.44 -18.68 8.48
CA MET A 428 -13.35 -17.30 8.02
C MET A 428 -13.61 -16.33 9.18
N LEU A 429 -13.05 -15.13 9.07
CA LEU A 429 -13.36 -14.01 9.94
C LEU A 429 -14.26 -13.03 9.20
N LYS A 430 -15.20 -12.38 9.90
CA LYS A 430 -16.05 -11.35 9.27
C LYS A 430 -15.32 -10.01 9.27
N SER A 431 -14.96 -9.53 8.08
CA SER A 431 -14.40 -8.18 7.88
C SER A 431 -15.26 -7.08 8.51
N ALA A 432 -16.58 -7.31 8.56
CA ALA A 432 -17.57 -6.42 9.17
C ALA A 432 -17.38 -6.15 10.67
N ASN A 433 -16.60 -6.92 11.41
CA ASN A 433 -16.32 -6.62 12.83
C ASN A 433 -15.14 -5.63 13.01
N TYR A 434 -14.37 -5.37 11.96
CA TYR A 434 -13.18 -4.51 12.02
C TYR A 434 -13.20 -3.36 10.99
N LEU A 435 -13.67 -3.62 9.76
CA LEU A 435 -13.72 -2.66 8.64
C LEU A 435 -15.06 -1.91 8.49
N LYS A 436 -16.08 -2.21 9.30
CA LYS A 436 -17.43 -1.60 9.18
C LYS A 436 -17.47 -0.09 9.42
N ARG A 437 -16.44 0.52 10.01
CA ARG A 437 -16.48 1.94 10.42
C ARG A 437 -15.58 2.89 9.65
N VAL A 438 -14.65 2.43 8.80
CA VAL A 438 -13.63 3.36 8.24
C VAL A 438 -13.33 3.20 6.75
N MET A 439 -13.39 2.00 6.10
CA MET A 439 -12.77 1.84 4.76
C MET A 439 -13.45 0.87 3.74
N SER A 440 -14.73 0.46 3.89
CA SER A 440 -15.29 -0.67 3.11
C SER A 440 -16.40 -0.41 2.07
N GLU A 441 -16.75 0.84 1.73
CA GLU A 441 -17.59 1.13 0.55
C GLU A 441 -16.77 1.21 -0.75
N ARG A 442 -15.85 0.26 -0.95
CA ARG A 442 -14.99 0.23 -2.13
C ARG A 442 -15.72 -0.46 -3.28
N ARG A 443 -15.73 0.17 -4.44
CA ARG A 443 -16.15 -0.49 -5.69
C ARG A 443 -15.17 -1.64 -5.98
N ILE A 444 -15.70 -2.85 -6.03
CA ILE A 444 -14.96 -4.09 -6.33
C ILE A 444 -15.33 -4.59 -7.72
N SER A 445 -14.40 -5.24 -8.39
CA SER A 445 -14.64 -5.90 -9.68
C SER A 445 -14.19 -7.35 -9.58
N LEU A 446 -15.14 -8.28 -9.74
CA LEU A 446 -14.88 -9.70 -9.57
C LEU A 446 -14.50 -10.35 -10.90
N PRO A 447 -13.54 -11.30 -10.91
CA PRO A 447 -13.30 -12.19 -12.05
C PRO A 447 -14.57 -12.97 -12.42
N THR A 448 -14.74 -13.28 -13.70
CA THR A 448 -15.92 -13.99 -14.20
C THR A 448 -15.94 -15.47 -13.83
N VAL A 449 -14.77 -16.05 -13.55
CA VAL A 449 -14.61 -17.43 -13.11
C VAL A 449 -13.85 -17.48 -11.79
N ARG A 450 -14.01 -18.59 -11.06
CA ARG A 450 -13.34 -18.83 -9.77
C ARG A 450 -12.23 -19.87 -9.85
N GLU A 451 -12.17 -20.61 -10.95
CA GLU A 451 -11.15 -21.63 -11.18
C GLU A 451 -9.88 -21.00 -11.72
N TRP A 452 -8.75 -21.62 -11.40
CA TRP A 452 -7.47 -21.20 -11.92
C TRP A 452 -7.33 -21.44 -13.42
N GLN A 453 -6.65 -20.51 -14.08
CA GLN A 453 -5.97 -20.77 -15.33
C GLN A 453 -4.47 -20.97 -15.04
N PRO A 454 -3.98 -22.22 -15.00
CA PRO A 454 -2.60 -22.50 -14.66
C PRO A 454 -1.66 -22.25 -15.85
N VAL A 455 -0.49 -21.68 -15.59
CA VAL A 455 0.58 -21.49 -16.59
C VAL A 455 1.87 -22.08 -16.07
N LEU A 456 2.50 -22.98 -16.85
CA LEU A 456 3.78 -23.58 -16.49
C LEU A 456 4.93 -22.59 -16.72
N LEU A 457 5.63 -22.23 -15.64
CA LEU A 457 6.69 -21.23 -15.60
C LEU A 457 8.09 -21.79 -15.88
N ASN A 458 8.25 -23.11 -15.91
CA ASN A 458 9.53 -23.79 -16.17
C ASN A 458 10.19 -23.42 -17.50
N SER A 459 9.40 -23.01 -18.50
CA SER A 459 9.91 -22.50 -19.78
C SER A 459 10.47 -21.07 -19.70
N GLU A 460 10.35 -20.42 -18.54
CA GLU A 460 10.77 -19.03 -18.24
C GLU A 460 10.44 -18.04 -19.37
N PRO A 461 9.17 -17.58 -19.51
CA PRO A 461 8.83 -16.56 -20.49
C PRO A 461 9.69 -15.30 -20.31
N GLY A 462 9.94 -14.56 -21.39
CA GLY A 462 10.95 -13.49 -21.41
C GLY A 462 10.84 -12.49 -20.25
N TRP A 463 9.63 -12.15 -19.83
CA TRP A 463 9.41 -11.23 -18.70
C TRP A 463 9.98 -11.71 -17.36
N VAL A 464 10.23 -13.01 -17.16
CA VAL A 464 10.92 -13.56 -15.97
C VAL A 464 12.36 -13.05 -15.88
N GLN A 465 13.00 -12.75 -17.02
CA GLN A 465 14.38 -12.23 -17.05
C GLN A 465 14.45 -10.74 -16.73
N TYR A 466 13.32 -10.02 -16.66
CA TYR A 466 13.30 -8.60 -16.39
C TYR A 466 13.76 -8.27 -14.97
N LYS A 467 14.83 -7.48 -14.86
CA LYS A 467 15.49 -7.13 -13.59
C LYS A 467 15.02 -5.80 -12.98
N GLY A 468 14.21 -5.04 -13.72
CA GLY A 468 13.69 -3.76 -13.25
C GLY A 468 12.51 -3.91 -12.28
N LEU A 469 11.91 -2.77 -11.94
CA LEU A 469 10.75 -2.71 -11.07
C LEU A 469 9.45 -2.91 -11.86
N TRP A 470 8.54 -3.69 -11.31
CA TRP A 470 7.16 -3.87 -11.79
C TRP A 470 6.29 -2.84 -11.11
N GLY A 471 6.25 -1.62 -11.66
CA GLY A 471 5.58 -0.47 -11.05
C GLY A 471 6.52 0.70 -10.83
N VAL A 472 5.95 1.90 -10.67
CA VAL A 472 6.70 3.16 -10.57
C VAL A 472 7.75 3.17 -9.45
N LYS A 473 8.84 3.91 -9.69
CA LYS A 473 9.91 4.12 -8.70
C LYS A 473 9.58 5.34 -7.84
N SER A 474 9.36 5.12 -6.57
CA SER A 474 9.06 6.17 -5.58
C SER A 474 10.31 6.59 -4.80
N VAL A 475 10.24 7.73 -4.10
CA VAL A 475 11.31 8.17 -3.20
C VAL A 475 11.45 7.20 -2.02
N LEU A 476 10.31 6.75 -1.50
CA LEU A 476 10.24 5.69 -0.50
C LEU A 476 10.35 4.32 -1.19
N GLY A 477 11.32 3.51 -0.73
CA GLY A 477 11.57 2.20 -1.30
C GLY A 477 10.34 1.31 -1.27
N GLU A 478 9.64 1.24 -0.15
CA GLU A 478 8.43 0.40 0.02
C GLU A 478 7.25 0.84 -0.84
N GLU A 479 7.23 2.09 -1.31
CA GLU A 479 6.24 2.64 -2.26
C GLU A 479 6.63 2.41 -3.73
N SER A 480 7.79 1.79 -3.97
CA SER A 480 8.23 1.44 -5.32
C SER A 480 7.76 0.03 -5.67
N GLY A 481 7.32 -0.16 -6.91
CA GLY A 481 6.92 -1.48 -7.41
C GLY A 481 7.98 -2.56 -7.13
N PRO A 482 7.57 -3.79 -6.81
CA PRO A 482 8.50 -4.87 -6.51
C PRO A 482 9.27 -5.30 -7.77
N PRO A 483 10.45 -5.91 -7.64
CA PRO A 483 11.06 -6.60 -8.77
C PRO A 483 10.26 -7.88 -9.08
N GLY A 484 10.53 -8.50 -10.24
CA GLY A 484 9.89 -9.75 -10.64
C GLY A 484 10.20 -10.93 -9.69
N PRO A 485 9.62 -12.12 -9.95
CA PRO A 485 9.70 -13.25 -9.04
C PRO A 485 11.11 -13.83 -8.91
N LYS A 486 11.96 -13.65 -9.93
CA LYS A 486 13.34 -14.19 -10.01
C LYS A 486 14.39 -13.33 -9.32
N TRP A 487 14.27 -12.00 -9.41
CA TRP A 487 15.35 -11.07 -9.08
C TRP A 487 15.12 -10.31 -7.77
N GLU A 488 16.20 -10.01 -7.06
CA GLU A 488 16.16 -9.13 -5.87
C GLU A 488 15.93 -7.67 -6.26
N LYS A 489 15.49 -6.85 -5.28
CA LYS A 489 15.22 -5.43 -5.51
C LYS A 489 16.54 -4.69 -5.78
N PRO A 490 16.63 -3.89 -6.85
CA PRO A 490 17.80 -3.05 -7.10
C PRO A 490 18.10 -2.14 -5.90
N LYS A 491 19.31 -2.22 -5.35
CA LYS A 491 19.79 -1.31 -4.29
C LYS A 491 20.64 -0.21 -4.89
N SER A 492 20.45 1.02 -4.40
CA SER A 492 21.32 2.16 -4.73
C SER A 492 22.77 1.79 -4.41
N ARG A 493 23.65 1.79 -5.43
CA ARG A 493 25.12 1.49 -5.39
C ARG A 493 25.56 0.04 -5.61
N GLN A 494 24.67 -0.90 -5.95
CA GLN A 494 25.10 -2.27 -6.28
C GLN A 494 25.27 -2.42 -7.80
N ALA A 495 26.44 -2.92 -8.25
CA ALA A 495 26.78 -3.05 -9.68
C ALA A 495 26.05 -4.18 -10.43
N GLY A 496 25.06 -4.81 -9.79
CA GLY A 496 24.30 -5.91 -10.35
C GLY A 496 23.21 -6.39 -9.41
N ILE A 497 22.32 -7.24 -9.93
CA ILE A 497 21.19 -7.81 -9.20
C ILE A 497 21.39 -9.30 -9.03
N ARG A 498 21.17 -9.77 -7.81
CA ARG A 498 21.21 -11.18 -7.46
C ARG A 498 19.84 -11.82 -7.68
N GLN A 499 19.88 -13.11 -7.97
CA GLN A 499 18.68 -13.93 -7.98
C GLN A 499 18.21 -14.15 -6.55
N ARG A 500 16.89 -14.16 -6.33
CA ARG A 500 16.33 -14.43 -5.01
C ARG A 500 16.68 -15.87 -4.60
N VAL A 501 17.02 -16.07 -3.33
CA VAL A 501 17.31 -17.41 -2.77
C VAL A 501 16.13 -18.36 -3.04
N ARG A 502 14.90 -17.91 -2.82
CA ARG A 502 13.68 -18.67 -3.11
C ARG A 502 13.49 -19.11 -4.57
N TRP A 503 14.18 -18.46 -5.52
CA TRP A 503 14.15 -18.85 -6.94
C TRP A 503 15.33 -19.74 -7.30
N GLY A 504 16.54 -19.42 -6.82
CA GLY A 504 17.77 -20.14 -7.18
C GLY A 504 18.09 -21.38 -6.37
N SER A 505 17.75 -21.36 -5.09
CA SER A 505 18.00 -22.45 -4.14
C SER A 505 16.81 -22.58 -3.18
N PRO A 506 15.63 -23.02 -3.67
CA PRO A 506 14.42 -23.08 -2.86
C PRO A 506 14.51 -24.07 -1.69
N LEU A 507 15.31 -25.15 -1.77
CA LEU A 507 15.55 -26.05 -0.64
C LEU A 507 16.42 -25.40 0.44
N ASP A 508 17.48 -24.67 0.05
CA ASP A 508 18.29 -23.86 1.00
C ASP A 508 17.43 -22.81 1.70
N TRP A 509 16.43 -22.27 1.00
CA TRP A 509 15.51 -21.32 1.58
C TRP A 509 14.58 -21.96 2.60
N LEU A 510 14.04 -23.15 2.30
CA LEU A 510 13.27 -23.94 3.27
C LEU A 510 14.10 -24.19 4.54
N ALA A 511 15.31 -24.70 4.39
CA ALA A 511 16.21 -25.00 5.51
C ALA A 511 16.59 -23.74 6.34
N LYS A 512 16.58 -22.55 5.73
CA LYS A 512 16.76 -21.28 6.45
C LYS A 512 15.53 -20.88 7.26
N LEU A 513 14.34 -21.09 6.72
CA LEU A 513 13.08 -20.77 7.41
C LEU A 513 12.85 -21.72 8.59
N GLU A 514 13.08 -23.02 8.42
CA GLU A 514 12.97 -24.01 9.51
C GLU A 514 13.89 -23.68 10.69
N LYS A 515 15.08 -23.14 10.43
CA LYS A 515 16.01 -22.71 11.50
C LYS A 515 15.55 -21.46 12.26
N ASN A 516 14.69 -20.65 11.66
CA ASN A 516 14.20 -19.41 12.25
C ASN A 516 12.88 -19.59 13.04
N GLU A 517 12.25 -20.76 13.00
CA GLU A 517 11.02 -21.09 13.76
C GLU A 517 11.28 -21.44 15.24
N HIS A 518 12.51 -21.25 15.74
CA HIS A 518 12.92 -21.59 17.11
C HIS A 518 13.22 -20.37 17.99
#